data_AF-A0A1F6S9F7-F1
#
_entry.id   AF-A0A1F6S9F7-F1
#
_cell.length_a   1.000
_cell.length_b   1.000
_cell.length_c   1.000
_cell.angle_alpha   90.00
_cell.angle_beta   90.00
_cell.angle_gamma   90.00
#
_symmetry.space_group_name_H-M   'P 1'
#
loop_
_entity.id
_entity.type
_entity.pdbx_description
1 polymer ?
#
loop_
_entity_poly.entity_id
_entity_poly.type
_entity_poly.pdbx_seq_one_letter_code
_entity_poly.pdbx_strand_id
1 'polypeptide(L)'
;MRGAKVFFVGIAIPFLMAATPQAQVFQNSVYSSVTTNSLLEQALDCMKGTSGEWSQKAILGENLTKKPIKVEFKNLSQISPMYATFDALGWKDGDQLYIYINNKHNNAPPEALASLLCHEAVHQDPFSSIEEETYGWGYEAKAWLQMKERKPELNNLDPNECALVRRLNTLESMFKAANYTTSKIRESVSTNPGYKNLPLYSPGFGK
;
A
#
# COMPACT_ATOMS: atom_id res chain seq x y z
N MET A 1 64.94 38.43 39.93
CA MET A 1 65.17 37.22 39.11
C MET A 1 64.30 36.08 39.64
N ARG A 2 63.46 35.53 38.74
CA ARG A 2 62.78 34.21 38.75
C ARG A 2 61.99 33.80 40.00
N GLY A 3 60.69 34.10 39.94
CA GLY A 3 59.66 33.48 40.79
C GLY A 3 59.45 32.00 40.47
N ALA A 4 59.17 31.23 41.52
CA ALA A 4 58.90 29.80 41.48
C ALA A 4 57.55 29.52 40.78
N LYS A 5 57.55 28.58 39.83
CA LYS A 5 56.34 28.03 39.22
C LYS A 5 55.96 26.75 39.98
N VAL A 6 54.87 26.82 40.74
CA VAL A 6 54.21 25.66 41.34
C VAL A 6 53.32 25.02 40.27
N PHE A 7 53.57 23.75 39.95
CA PHE A 7 52.69 22.95 39.10
C PHE A 7 51.61 22.29 39.96
N PHE A 8 50.35 22.68 39.75
CA PHE A 8 49.19 21.94 40.25
C PHE A 8 48.93 20.74 39.32
N VAL A 9 49.03 19.53 39.86
CA VAL A 9 48.51 18.32 39.21
C VAL A 9 47.04 18.20 39.60
N GLY A 10 46.16 18.64 38.71
CA GLY A 10 44.72 18.39 38.84
C GLY A 10 44.42 16.93 38.49
N ILE A 11 44.01 16.13 39.49
CA ILE A 11 43.48 14.79 39.26
C ILE A 11 42.05 14.97 38.74
N ALA A 12 41.86 14.75 37.44
CA ALA A 12 40.54 14.65 36.85
C ALA A 12 39.91 13.32 37.28
N ILE A 13 38.86 13.39 38.11
CA ILE A 13 38.00 12.23 38.43
C ILE A 13 37.11 12.02 37.20
N PRO A 14 37.18 10.88 36.49
CA PRO A 14 36.24 10.60 35.41
C PRO A 14 34.87 10.31 36.02
N PHE A 15 33.92 11.21 35.81
CA PHE A 15 32.49 10.89 35.94
C PHE A 15 32.16 9.87 34.85
N LEU A 16 32.06 8.58 35.21
CA LEU A 16 31.35 7.61 34.40
C LEU A 16 29.86 7.96 34.47
N MET A 17 29.35 8.66 33.45
CA MET A 17 27.92 8.63 33.17
C MET A 17 27.59 7.24 32.63
N ALA A 18 26.95 6.42 33.46
CA ALA A 18 26.28 5.22 32.98
C ALA A 18 25.13 5.66 32.07
N ALA A 19 25.29 5.49 30.76
CA ALA A 19 24.18 5.61 29.83
C ALA A 19 23.16 4.51 30.18
N THR A 20 22.03 4.92 30.74
CA THR A 20 20.87 4.04 30.88
C THR A 20 20.46 3.58 29.47
N PRO A 21 20.32 2.27 29.20
CA PRO A 21 19.75 1.82 27.95
C PRO A 21 18.31 2.32 27.92
N GLN A 22 18.04 3.30 27.07
CA GLN A 22 16.68 3.71 26.76
C GLN A 22 16.04 2.52 26.04
N ALA A 23 15.30 1.70 26.79
CA ALA A 23 14.51 0.63 26.22
C ALA A 23 13.58 1.26 25.17
N GLN A 24 13.85 1.00 23.89
CA GLN A 24 12.90 1.28 22.83
C GLN A 24 11.67 0.44 23.12
N VAL A 25 10.65 1.06 23.71
CA VAL A 25 9.30 0.52 23.72
C VAL A 25 8.89 0.48 22.25
N PHE A 26 9.02 -0.68 21.61
CA PHE A 26 8.34 -0.93 20.35
C PHE A 26 6.85 -0.83 20.65
N GLN A 27 6.25 0.33 20.41
CA GLN A 27 4.80 0.43 20.29
C GLN A 27 4.44 -0.48 19.11
N ASN A 28 3.78 -1.59 19.41
CA ASN A 28 3.22 -2.45 18.37
C ASN A 28 2.26 -1.59 17.54
N SER A 29 2.66 -1.32 16.29
CA SER A 29 1.82 -0.63 15.31
C SER A 29 0.44 -1.30 15.27
N VAL A 30 -0.61 -0.52 15.11
CA VAL A 30 -1.98 -1.06 14.92
C VAL A 30 -2.06 -1.97 13.68
N TYR A 31 -1.07 -1.88 12.80
CA TYR A 31 -0.92 -2.68 11.59
C TYR A 31 -0.03 -3.92 11.75
N SER A 32 0.51 -4.20 12.94
CA SER A 32 1.40 -5.35 13.19
C SER A 32 0.76 -6.71 12.87
N SER A 33 -0.58 -6.78 12.90
CA SER A 33 -1.34 -7.96 12.49
C SER A 33 -1.55 -8.07 10.97
N VAL A 34 -1.29 -7.01 10.22
CA VAL A 34 -1.47 -6.88 8.76
C VAL A 34 -0.13 -7.01 8.03
N THR A 35 0.89 -6.31 8.50
CA THR A 35 2.21 -6.25 7.86
C THR A 35 3.32 -5.96 8.87
N THR A 36 4.56 -6.28 8.50
CA THR A 36 5.78 -5.87 9.23
C THR A 36 6.57 -4.79 8.46
N ASN A 37 6.04 -4.31 7.34
CA ASN A 37 6.73 -3.36 6.47
C ASN A 37 6.22 -1.92 6.72
N SER A 38 7.12 -1.05 7.17
CA SER A 38 6.78 0.34 7.53
C SER A 38 6.25 1.20 6.38
N LEU A 39 6.58 0.88 5.12
CA LEU A 39 6.02 1.56 3.96
C LEU A 39 4.54 1.18 3.76
N LEU A 40 4.20 -0.09 3.98
CA LEU A 40 2.81 -0.56 3.93
C LEU A 40 1.99 -0.02 5.11
N GLU A 41 2.59 0.15 6.28
CA GLU A 41 1.95 0.84 7.41
C GLU A 41 1.60 2.30 7.04
N GLN A 42 2.54 3.02 6.44
CA GLN A 42 2.30 4.39 5.95
C GLN A 42 1.21 4.44 4.88
N ALA A 43 1.16 3.45 3.98
CA ALA A 43 0.10 3.35 2.99
C ALA A 43 -1.27 3.18 3.65
N LEU A 44 -1.37 2.31 4.66
CA LEU A 44 -2.61 2.13 5.44
C LEU A 44 -3.01 3.41 6.17
N ASP A 45 -2.06 4.19 6.69
CA ASP A 45 -2.36 5.50 7.28
C ASP A 45 -2.90 6.51 6.27
N CYS A 46 -2.40 6.51 5.03
CA CYS A 46 -2.87 7.41 3.97
C CYS A 46 -4.36 7.20 3.64
N MET A 47 -4.90 6.00 3.87
CA MET A 47 -6.31 5.68 3.61
C MET A 47 -7.27 6.35 4.60
N LYS A 48 -6.80 6.78 5.79
CA LYS A 48 -7.66 7.35 6.85
C LYS A 48 -8.37 8.62 6.40
N GLY A 49 -9.68 8.66 6.62
CA GLY A 49 -10.53 9.78 6.24
C GLY A 49 -10.65 10.02 4.74
N THR A 50 -10.12 9.13 3.89
CA THR A 50 -10.32 9.16 2.43
C THR A 50 -11.47 8.23 2.04
N SER A 51 -11.78 8.17 0.75
CA SER A 51 -12.63 7.11 0.21
C SER A 51 -12.09 5.71 0.51
N GLY A 52 -10.78 5.55 0.71
CA GLY A 52 -10.09 4.32 1.08
C GLY A 52 -10.36 3.80 2.50
N GLU A 53 -11.08 4.54 3.35
CA GLU A 53 -11.27 4.15 4.74
C GLU A 53 -12.01 2.80 4.89
N TRP A 54 -12.96 2.51 4.00
CA TRP A 54 -13.61 1.20 3.97
C TRP A 54 -12.59 0.08 3.71
N SER A 55 -11.70 0.26 2.73
CA SER A 55 -10.68 -0.73 2.39
C SER A 55 -9.69 -0.94 3.53
N GLN A 56 -9.32 0.14 4.23
CA GLN A 56 -8.49 0.04 5.43
C GLN A 56 -9.15 -0.81 6.51
N LYS A 57 -10.44 -0.56 6.80
CA LYS A 57 -11.20 -1.36 7.78
C LYS A 57 -11.30 -2.82 7.36
N ALA A 58 -11.57 -3.08 6.09
CA ALA A 58 -11.57 -4.43 5.53
C ALA A 58 -10.21 -5.11 5.72
N ILE A 59 -9.10 -4.42 5.43
CA ILE A 59 -7.73 -4.93 5.66
C ILE A 59 -7.47 -5.21 7.14
N LEU A 60 -7.97 -4.37 8.05
CA LEU A 60 -7.82 -4.54 9.50
C LEU A 60 -8.71 -5.66 10.09
N GLY A 61 -9.61 -6.26 9.30
CA GLY A 61 -10.41 -7.41 9.71
C GLY A 61 -11.92 -7.24 9.59
N GLU A 62 -12.41 -6.07 9.17
CA GLU A 62 -13.83 -5.86 8.84
C GLU A 62 -14.19 -6.43 7.45
N ASN A 63 -13.74 -7.64 7.16
CA ASN A 63 -13.97 -8.37 5.90
C ASN A 63 -14.79 -9.65 6.13
N LEU A 64 -14.98 -10.44 5.06
CA LEU A 64 -15.73 -11.72 5.11
C LEU A 64 -15.13 -12.76 6.06
N THR A 65 -13.82 -12.76 6.28
CA THR A 65 -13.13 -13.73 7.16
C THR A 65 -13.07 -13.31 8.62
N LYS A 66 -13.36 -12.04 8.92
CA LYS A 66 -13.21 -11.44 10.26
C LYS A 66 -11.77 -11.49 10.80
N LYS A 67 -10.79 -11.62 9.91
CA LYS A 67 -9.35 -11.65 10.23
C LYS A 67 -8.62 -10.54 9.45
N PRO A 68 -7.56 -9.95 10.02
CA PRO A 68 -6.73 -9.01 9.27
C PRO A 68 -6.18 -9.64 7.99
N ILE A 69 -6.25 -8.91 6.88
CA ILE A 69 -5.65 -9.30 5.61
C ILE A 69 -4.13 -9.13 5.74
N LYS A 70 -3.34 -10.13 5.35
CA LYS A 70 -1.88 -10.02 5.36
C LYS A 70 -1.40 -9.29 4.12
N VAL A 71 -0.60 -8.24 4.29
CA VAL A 71 -0.07 -7.44 3.16
C VAL A 71 1.45 -7.55 3.12
N GLU A 72 1.98 -8.03 1.99
CA GLU A 72 3.42 -8.17 1.78
C GLU A 72 3.82 -7.85 0.33
N PHE A 73 5.06 -7.38 0.16
CA PHE A 73 5.70 -7.36 -1.14
C PHE A 73 6.18 -8.76 -1.50
N LYS A 74 5.90 -9.20 -2.73
CA LYS A 74 6.19 -10.55 -3.19
C LYS A 74 6.56 -10.58 -4.67
N ASN A 75 7.41 -11.54 -5.05
CA ASN A 75 7.58 -11.89 -6.45
C ASN A 75 6.40 -12.75 -6.91
N LEU A 76 5.42 -12.14 -7.58
CA LEU A 76 4.18 -12.81 -7.99
C LEU A 76 4.42 -13.98 -8.96
N SER A 77 5.52 -13.98 -9.71
CA SER A 77 5.89 -15.10 -10.59
C SER A 77 6.17 -16.41 -9.83
N GLN A 78 6.47 -16.33 -8.53
CA GLN A 78 6.65 -17.50 -7.67
C GLN A 78 5.33 -18.16 -7.28
N ILE A 79 4.21 -17.43 -7.37
CA ILE A 79 2.87 -18.00 -7.22
C ILE A 79 2.47 -18.68 -8.53
N SER A 80 2.58 -17.95 -9.64
CA SER A 80 2.41 -18.49 -10.99
C SER A 80 3.07 -17.56 -12.00
N PRO A 81 3.73 -18.07 -13.06
CA PRO A 81 4.30 -17.25 -14.13
C PRO A 81 3.29 -16.29 -14.78
N MET A 82 1.99 -16.63 -14.77
CA MET A 82 0.94 -15.79 -15.33
C MET A 82 0.76 -14.46 -14.58
N TYR A 83 1.16 -14.39 -13.31
CA TYR A 83 1.05 -13.19 -12.47
C TYR A 83 2.32 -12.33 -12.49
N ALA A 84 3.34 -12.69 -13.28
CA ALA A 84 4.62 -11.98 -13.29
C ALA A 84 4.49 -10.48 -13.60
N THR A 85 3.52 -10.10 -14.42
CA THR A 85 3.28 -8.72 -14.84
C THR A 85 2.28 -7.97 -13.96
N PHE A 86 1.54 -8.68 -13.11
CA PHE A 86 0.48 -8.11 -12.28
C PHE A 86 1.09 -7.13 -11.25
N ASP A 87 0.34 -6.10 -10.88
CA ASP A 87 0.78 -5.10 -9.91
C ASP A 87 0.55 -5.56 -8.47
N ALA A 88 -0.58 -6.21 -8.23
CA ALA A 88 -0.89 -6.91 -7.00
C ALA A 88 -1.83 -8.10 -7.26
N LEU A 89 -2.09 -8.87 -6.20
CA LEU A 89 -2.99 -10.02 -6.19
C LEU A 89 -3.65 -10.17 -4.82
N GLY A 90 -4.97 -10.07 -4.78
CA GLY A 90 -5.80 -10.64 -3.72
C GLY A 90 -5.72 -12.16 -3.74
N TRP A 91 -5.41 -12.77 -2.60
CA TRP A 91 -5.24 -14.22 -2.48
C TRP A 91 -5.92 -14.75 -1.23
N LYS A 92 -6.54 -15.93 -1.34
CA LYS A 92 -7.17 -16.61 -0.21
C LYS A 92 -6.56 -17.98 -0.02
N ASP A 93 -6.01 -18.23 1.16
CA ASP A 93 -5.53 -19.55 1.58
C ASP A 93 -6.28 -19.97 2.84
N GLY A 94 -7.12 -21.01 2.72
CA GLY A 94 -8.06 -21.39 3.76
C GLY A 94 -9.01 -20.24 4.15
N ASP A 95 -8.90 -19.78 5.40
CA ASP A 95 -9.67 -18.67 5.98
C ASP A 95 -8.85 -17.38 6.13
N GLN A 96 -7.64 -17.34 5.58
CA GLN A 96 -6.75 -16.17 5.61
C GLN A 96 -6.72 -15.50 4.24
N LEU A 97 -6.93 -14.17 4.23
CA LEU A 97 -6.76 -13.32 3.06
C LEU A 97 -5.36 -12.71 3.03
N TYR A 98 -4.85 -12.51 1.83
CA TYR A 98 -3.57 -11.87 1.55
C TYR A 98 -3.74 -10.85 0.43
N ILE A 99 -2.96 -9.79 0.50
CA ILE A 99 -2.69 -8.89 -0.62
C ILE A 99 -1.20 -8.95 -0.89
N TYR A 100 -0.84 -9.50 -2.05
CA TYR A 100 0.54 -9.56 -2.50
C TYR A 100 0.80 -8.44 -3.48
N ILE A 101 1.73 -7.54 -3.15
CA ILE A 101 2.12 -6.43 -4.03
C ILE A 101 3.41 -6.82 -4.74
N ASN A 102 3.48 -6.64 -6.06
CA ASN A 102 4.67 -6.98 -6.81
C ASN A 102 5.88 -6.17 -6.33
N ASN A 103 7.02 -6.83 -6.13
CA ASN A 103 8.28 -6.21 -5.68
C ASN A 103 8.72 -4.98 -6.49
N LYS A 104 8.31 -4.87 -7.77
CA LYS A 104 8.58 -3.68 -8.60
C LYS A 104 8.03 -2.37 -8.03
N HIS A 105 7.14 -2.44 -7.03
CA HIS A 105 6.49 -1.29 -6.40
C HIS A 105 6.98 -1.01 -4.97
N ASN A 106 8.07 -1.65 -4.52
CA ASN A 106 8.57 -1.50 -3.14
C ASN A 106 9.17 -0.12 -2.82
N ASN A 107 9.32 0.73 -3.83
CA ASN A 107 9.76 2.13 -3.73
C ASN A 107 8.63 3.12 -4.09
N ALA A 108 7.42 2.64 -4.34
CA ALA A 108 6.28 3.51 -4.64
C ALA A 108 5.93 4.38 -3.43
N PRO A 109 5.46 5.62 -3.63
CA PRO A 109 5.02 6.46 -2.53
C PRO A 109 3.85 5.80 -1.77
N PRO A 110 3.74 6.00 -0.45
CA PRO A 110 2.67 5.41 0.38
C PRO A 110 1.27 5.63 -0.19
N GLU A 111 1.01 6.78 -0.81
CA GLU A 111 -0.28 7.17 -1.39
C GLU A 111 -0.64 6.36 -2.63
N ALA A 112 0.36 6.01 -3.44
CA ALA A 112 0.16 5.13 -4.59
C ALA A 112 -0.16 3.70 -4.11
N LEU A 113 0.58 3.22 -3.11
CA LEU A 113 0.30 1.92 -2.49
C LEU A 113 -1.07 1.90 -1.82
N ALA A 114 -1.47 2.97 -1.14
CA ALA A 114 -2.78 3.11 -0.54
C ALA A 114 -3.91 3.03 -1.58
N SER A 115 -3.70 3.63 -2.76
CA SER A 115 -4.65 3.57 -3.86
C SER A 115 -4.78 2.14 -4.41
N LEU A 116 -3.66 1.42 -4.57
CA LEU A 116 -3.65 0.01 -4.96
C LEU A 116 -4.34 -0.88 -3.91
N LEU A 117 -4.06 -0.65 -2.63
CA LEU A 117 -4.71 -1.35 -1.51
C LEU A 117 -6.23 -1.13 -1.47
N CYS A 118 -6.72 0.02 -1.94
CA CYS A 118 -8.17 0.26 -2.03
C CYS A 118 -8.85 -0.77 -2.91
N HIS A 119 -8.25 -1.08 -4.07
CA HIS A 119 -8.71 -2.11 -4.99
C HIS A 119 -8.57 -3.50 -4.41
N GLU A 120 -7.36 -3.88 -3.98
CA GLU A 120 -7.13 -5.27 -3.58
C GLU A 120 -7.97 -5.71 -2.36
N ALA A 121 -8.41 -4.76 -1.51
CA ALA A 121 -9.33 -5.04 -0.41
C ALA A 121 -10.77 -5.41 -0.84
N VAL A 122 -11.13 -5.18 -2.11
CA VAL A 122 -12.41 -5.60 -2.71
C VAL A 122 -12.47 -7.12 -2.83
N HIS A 123 -11.34 -7.74 -3.18
CA HIS A 123 -11.23 -9.19 -3.38
C HIS A 123 -11.19 -9.93 -2.05
N GLN A 124 -12.37 -10.35 -1.56
CA GLN A 124 -12.53 -11.05 -0.27
C GLN A 124 -12.87 -12.53 -0.39
N ASP A 125 -12.98 -13.04 -1.63
CA ASP A 125 -13.21 -14.44 -1.93
C ASP A 125 -12.31 -14.91 -3.10
N PRO A 126 -12.30 -16.21 -3.46
CA PRO A 126 -11.42 -16.74 -4.51
C PRO A 126 -11.86 -16.40 -5.95
N PHE A 127 -12.97 -15.70 -6.14
CA PHE A 127 -13.52 -15.37 -7.43
C PHE A 127 -13.19 -13.91 -7.78
N SER A 128 -13.11 -13.64 -9.08
CA SER A 128 -13.04 -12.27 -9.60
C SER A 128 -13.93 -12.18 -10.84
N SER A 129 -14.29 -10.97 -11.22
CA SER A 129 -15.14 -10.70 -12.37
C SER A 129 -14.80 -9.38 -13.04
N ILE A 130 -15.29 -9.20 -14.27
CA ILE A 130 -15.10 -7.95 -15.01
C ILE A 130 -15.67 -6.74 -14.25
N GLU A 131 -16.85 -6.86 -13.63
CA GLU A 131 -17.41 -5.77 -12.84
C GLU A 131 -16.61 -5.48 -11.57
N GLU A 132 -16.10 -6.52 -10.92
CA GLU A 132 -15.32 -6.39 -9.70
C GLU A 132 -13.98 -5.69 -9.97
N GLU A 133 -13.25 -6.11 -11.00
CA GLU A 133 -12.02 -5.43 -11.45
C GLU A 133 -12.30 -4.00 -11.94
N THR A 134 -13.43 -3.78 -12.60
CA THR A 134 -13.86 -2.43 -13.03
C THR A 134 -14.08 -1.52 -11.84
N TYR A 135 -14.77 -2.01 -10.81
CA TYR A 135 -14.98 -1.28 -9.57
C TYR A 135 -13.65 -1.03 -8.87
N GLY A 136 -12.81 -2.07 -8.74
CA GLY A 136 -11.48 -2.00 -8.16
C GLY A 136 -10.62 -0.91 -8.79
N TRP A 137 -10.44 -0.95 -10.11
CA TRP A 137 -9.66 0.05 -10.85
C TRP A 137 -10.26 1.46 -10.74
N GLY A 138 -11.59 1.57 -10.74
CA GLY A 138 -12.28 2.84 -10.52
C GLY A 138 -12.03 3.41 -9.12
N TYR A 139 -11.99 2.52 -8.12
CA TYR A 139 -11.71 2.88 -6.74
C TYR A 139 -10.26 3.34 -6.58
N GLU A 140 -9.29 2.69 -7.23
CA GLU A 140 -7.90 3.19 -7.26
C GLU A 140 -7.82 4.60 -7.86
N ALA A 141 -8.50 4.85 -8.99
CA ALA A 141 -8.49 6.15 -9.64
C ALA A 141 -9.04 7.25 -8.72
N LYS A 142 -10.16 6.96 -8.04
CA LYS A 142 -10.78 7.86 -7.07
C LYS A 142 -9.89 8.11 -5.86
N ALA A 143 -9.32 7.05 -5.28
CA ALA A 143 -8.40 7.16 -4.15
C ALA A 143 -7.18 8.00 -4.54
N TRP A 144 -6.57 7.74 -5.70
CA TRP A 144 -5.39 8.47 -6.17
C TRP A 144 -5.65 9.96 -6.37
N LEU A 145 -6.80 10.32 -6.93
CA LEU A 145 -7.23 11.71 -7.02
C LEU A 145 -7.31 12.40 -5.66
N GLN A 146 -7.90 11.73 -4.66
CA GLN A 146 -7.97 12.29 -3.31
C GLN A 146 -6.60 12.39 -2.64
N MET A 147 -5.68 11.46 -2.91
CA MET A 147 -4.32 11.57 -2.41
C MET A 147 -3.62 12.81 -2.98
N LYS A 148 -3.74 13.04 -4.29
CA LYS A 148 -3.20 14.24 -4.96
C LYS A 148 -3.83 15.54 -4.49
N GLU A 149 -5.12 15.52 -4.15
CA GLU A 149 -5.80 16.68 -3.57
C GLU A 149 -5.24 17.02 -2.19
N ARG A 150 -4.97 16.01 -1.36
CA ARG A 150 -4.38 16.19 -0.03
C ARG A 150 -2.90 16.55 -0.06
N LYS A 151 -2.18 16.02 -1.04
CA LYS A 151 -0.73 16.15 -1.22
C LYS A 151 -0.42 16.57 -2.66
N PRO A 152 -0.57 17.87 -2.99
CA PRO A 152 -0.38 18.37 -4.34
C PRO A 152 1.00 18.08 -4.94
N GLU A 153 2.02 17.85 -4.12
CA GLU A 153 3.37 17.45 -4.56
C GLU A 153 3.38 16.14 -5.36
N LEU A 154 2.39 15.26 -5.16
CA LEU A 154 2.22 14.02 -5.92
C LEU A 154 1.96 14.25 -7.41
N ASN A 155 1.52 15.45 -7.80
CA ASN A 155 1.35 15.82 -9.20
C ASN A 155 2.69 16.01 -9.94
N ASN A 156 3.79 16.18 -9.20
CA ASN A 156 5.13 16.44 -9.76
C ASN A 156 5.98 15.17 -9.85
N LEU A 157 5.47 14.01 -9.42
CA LEU A 157 6.19 12.75 -9.51
C LEU A 157 6.38 12.35 -10.97
N ASP A 158 7.61 11.98 -11.35
CA ASP A 158 7.88 11.46 -12.68
C ASP A 158 7.28 10.04 -12.83
N PRO A 159 6.31 9.82 -13.72
CA PRO A 159 5.75 8.49 -13.95
C PRO A 159 6.77 7.49 -14.50
N ASN A 160 7.91 7.93 -15.03
CA ASN A 160 8.97 7.02 -15.49
C ASN A 160 9.78 6.43 -14.34
N GLU A 161 9.78 7.06 -13.17
CA GLU A 161 10.53 6.61 -11.99
C GLU A 161 9.74 5.61 -11.14
N CYS A 162 8.41 5.59 -11.26
CA CYS A 162 7.55 4.68 -10.50
C CYS A 162 6.41 4.10 -11.37
N ALA A 163 6.50 2.79 -11.64
CA ALA A 163 5.53 2.09 -12.47
C ALA A 163 4.09 2.16 -11.92
N LEU A 164 3.92 2.14 -10.59
CA LEU A 164 2.61 2.27 -9.96
C LEU A 164 2.02 3.68 -10.16
N VAL A 165 2.83 4.73 -9.99
CA VAL A 165 2.40 6.12 -10.25
C VAL A 165 1.96 6.30 -11.69
N ARG A 166 2.72 5.75 -12.65
CA ARG A 166 2.31 5.76 -14.07
C ARG A 166 0.96 5.10 -14.29
N ARG A 167 0.75 3.91 -13.74
CA ARG A 167 -0.52 3.19 -13.84
C ARG A 167 -1.66 4.01 -13.25
N LEU A 168 -1.49 4.54 -12.05
CA LEU A 168 -2.51 5.36 -11.37
C LEU A 168 -2.84 6.63 -12.15
N ASN A 169 -1.84 7.29 -12.76
CA ASN A 169 -2.06 8.43 -13.65
C ASN A 169 -2.84 8.05 -14.92
N THR A 170 -2.62 6.85 -15.47
CA THR A 170 -3.44 6.31 -16.56
C THR A 170 -4.89 6.08 -16.12
N LEU A 171 -5.12 5.45 -14.95
CA LEU A 171 -6.46 5.24 -14.41
C LEU A 171 -7.18 6.58 -14.14
N GLU A 172 -6.49 7.53 -13.52
CA GLU A 172 -6.97 8.89 -13.30
C GLU A 172 -7.41 9.56 -14.61
N SER A 173 -6.60 9.45 -15.65
CA SER A 173 -6.89 10.03 -16.97
C SER A 173 -8.15 9.42 -17.59
N MET A 174 -8.30 8.09 -17.50
CA MET A 174 -9.51 7.41 -17.96
C MET A 174 -10.75 7.84 -17.16
N PHE A 175 -10.62 7.95 -15.84
CA PHE A 175 -11.70 8.33 -14.95
C PHE A 175 -12.17 9.77 -15.20
N LYS A 176 -11.24 10.72 -15.32
CA LYS A 176 -11.53 12.12 -15.70
C LYS A 176 -12.16 12.21 -17.09
N ALA A 177 -11.62 11.50 -18.07
CA ALA A 177 -12.12 11.51 -19.44
C ALA A 177 -13.50 10.81 -19.59
N ALA A 178 -13.96 10.10 -18.57
CA ALA A 178 -15.27 9.50 -18.45
C ALA A 178 -16.19 10.28 -17.48
N ASN A 179 -15.87 11.55 -17.20
CA ASN A 179 -16.60 12.40 -16.25
C ASN A 179 -16.78 11.75 -14.86
N TYR A 180 -15.70 11.18 -14.33
CA TYR A 180 -15.65 10.49 -13.04
C TYR A 180 -16.60 9.28 -12.94
N THR A 181 -16.83 8.61 -14.08
CA THR A 181 -17.48 7.29 -14.16
C THR A 181 -16.49 6.21 -14.57
N THR A 182 -16.83 4.94 -14.39
CA THR A 182 -15.94 3.79 -14.69
C THR A 182 -16.09 3.26 -16.12
N SER A 183 -16.82 3.93 -17.02
CA SER A 183 -17.10 3.42 -18.37
C SER A 183 -15.83 3.11 -19.18
N LYS A 184 -14.86 4.03 -19.24
CA LYS A 184 -13.56 3.81 -19.92
C LYS A 184 -12.68 2.78 -19.21
N ILE A 185 -12.76 2.72 -17.88
CA ILE A 185 -12.03 1.72 -17.09
C ILE A 185 -12.57 0.32 -17.41
N ARG A 186 -13.89 0.18 -17.49
CA ARG A 186 -14.57 -1.07 -17.86
C ARG A 186 -14.16 -1.55 -19.24
N GLU A 187 -14.07 -0.67 -20.23
CA GLU A 187 -13.58 -1.00 -21.58
C GLU A 187 -12.14 -1.55 -21.53
N SER A 188 -11.27 -0.91 -20.74
CA SER A 188 -9.88 -1.35 -20.54
C SER A 188 -9.80 -2.71 -19.83
N VAL A 189 -10.57 -2.92 -18.76
CA VAL A 189 -10.66 -4.19 -18.04
C VAL A 189 -11.18 -5.31 -18.95
N SER A 190 -12.24 -5.05 -19.71
CA SER A 190 -12.87 -6.05 -20.59
C SER A 190 -11.99 -6.51 -21.75
N THR A 191 -10.99 -5.69 -22.13
CA THR A 191 -10.05 -5.98 -23.21
C THR A 191 -8.67 -6.41 -22.71
N ASN A 192 -8.44 -6.40 -21.40
CA ASN A 192 -7.18 -6.82 -20.80
C ASN A 192 -6.98 -8.34 -20.96
N PRO A 193 -5.88 -8.79 -21.62
CA PRO A 193 -5.61 -10.21 -21.79
C PRO A 193 -5.53 -11.01 -20.48
N GLY A 194 -5.15 -10.36 -19.37
CA GLY A 194 -5.12 -10.96 -18.03
C GLY A 194 -6.50 -11.35 -17.49
N TYR A 195 -7.56 -10.70 -17.99
CA TYR A 195 -8.94 -10.89 -17.52
C TYR A 195 -9.86 -11.57 -18.53
N LYS A 196 -9.33 -12.00 -19.68
CA LYS A 196 -10.10 -12.55 -20.82
C LYS A 196 -11.05 -13.71 -20.48
N ASN A 197 -10.80 -14.42 -19.39
CA ASN A 197 -11.57 -15.59 -18.96
C ASN A 197 -12.43 -15.32 -17.70
N LEU A 198 -12.46 -14.08 -17.20
CA LEU A 198 -13.29 -13.75 -16.05
C LEU A 198 -14.77 -13.72 -16.45
N PRO A 199 -15.67 -14.19 -15.58
CA PRO A 199 -17.10 -13.98 -15.77
C PRO A 199 -17.42 -12.49 -15.66
N LEU A 200 -18.60 -12.09 -16.13
CA LEU A 200 -19.07 -10.71 -15.99
C LEU A 200 -19.25 -10.31 -14.52
N TYR A 201 -19.78 -11.24 -13.70
CA TYR A 201 -20.04 -11.05 -12.27
C TYR A 201 -19.49 -12.21 -11.45
N SER A 202 -19.04 -11.92 -10.22
CA SER A 202 -18.56 -12.89 -9.24
C SER A 202 -19.59 -13.02 -8.09
N PRO A 203 -19.63 -14.17 -7.38
CA PRO A 203 -20.56 -14.36 -6.26
C PRO A 203 -20.44 -13.30 -5.15
N GLY A 204 -19.22 -12.85 -4.82
CA GLY A 204 -18.96 -11.86 -3.78
C GLY A 204 -19.26 -10.41 -4.15
N PHE A 205 -19.36 -10.10 -5.46
CA PHE A 205 -19.59 -8.73 -5.93
C PHE A 205 -21.05 -8.48 -6.37
N GLY A 206 -21.79 -9.53 -6.73
CA GLY A 206 -23.22 -9.47 -7.03
C GLY A 206 -23.54 -9.02 -8.47
N LYS A 207 -24.82 -8.71 -8.71
CA LYS A 207 -25.34 -8.02 -9.91
C LYS A 207 -25.77 -6.61 -9.54
#